data_AF-A0A8J6G4W6-F1
#
_entry.id   AF-A0A8J6G4W6-F1
#
_cell.length_a   1.000
_cell.length_b   1.000
_cell.length_c   1.000
_cell.angle_alpha   90.00
_cell.angle_beta   90.00
_cell.angle_gamma   90.00
#
_symmetry.space_group_name_H-M   'P 1'
#
loop_
_entity.id
_entity.type
_entity.pdbx_description
1 polymer ?
#
loop_
_entity_poly.entity_id
_entity_poly.type
_entity_poly.pdbx_seq_one_letter_code
_entity_poly.pdbx_strand_id
1 'polypeptide(L)'
;MQVPKLLIYGASTKASDVPARFSGSGSGTDFTLTISNLEPEDAASYYCQSMTSRGDIVLTQSPATLSVIPDLTCRASQGINSNLHWYQKKTSEVPKLLIKYASQSISGIPSRFSGSGSGTDFTLSINNLELEDIAVYYCQHDYSWHPTVIQTIAKTTRE
;
A
#
# COMPACT_ATOMS: atom_id res chain seq x y z
N MET A 1 -20.00 8.09 7.07
CA MET A 1 -18.98 8.90 7.76
C MET A 1 -18.26 8.02 8.74
N GLN A 2 -16.97 7.78 8.56
CA GLN A 2 -16.14 7.07 9.55
C GLN A 2 -15.83 8.04 10.69
N VAL A 3 -16.04 7.63 11.95
CA VAL A 3 -15.65 8.45 13.10
C VAL A 3 -14.12 8.42 13.22
N PRO A 4 -13.43 9.58 13.30
CA PRO A 4 -12.00 9.62 13.55
C PRO A 4 -11.66 8.89 14.85
N LYS A 5 -10.74 7.92 14.78
CA LYS A 5 -10.27 7.16 15.95
C LYS A 5 -9.02 7.83 16.52
N LEU A 6 -9.02 8.15 17.81
CA LEU A 6 -7.84 8.66 18.50
C LEU A 6 -6.80 7.54 18.66
N LEU A 7 -5.57 7.80 18.22
CA LEU A 7 -4.46 6.84 18.31
C LEU A 7 -3.52 7.15 19.48
N ILE A 8 -2.98 8.38 19.48
CA ILE A 8 -2.01 8.87 20.47
C ILE A 8 -2.48 10.21 21.00
N TYR A 9 -2.32 10.42 22.31
CA TYR A 9 -2.53 11.71 22.98
C TYR A 9 -1.33 12.06 23.88
N GLY A 10 -1.17 13.34 24.18
CA GLY A 10 -0.06 13.81 25.02
C GLY A 10 1.32 13.44 24.44
N ALA A 11 1.46 13.47 23.11
CA ALA A 11 2.65 13.10 22.32
C ALA A 11 3.05 11.61 22.33
N SER A 12 2.90 10.89 23.44
CA SER A 12 3.42 9.51 23.57
C SER A 12 2.45 8.50 24.18
N THR A 13 1.29 8.96 24.68
CA THR A 13 0.36 8.07 25.37
C THR A 13 -0.63 7.46 24.38
N LYS A 14 -0.72 6.12 24.40
CA LYS A 14 -1.59 5.36 23.51
C LYS A 14 -3.01 5.26 24.07
N ALA A 15 -4.02 5.40 23.22
CA ALA A 15 -5.41 5.14 23.62
C ALA A 15 -5.67 3.63 23.82
N SER A 16 -6.64 3.27 24.66
CA SER A 16 -6.83 1.90 25.16
C SER A 16 -7.00 0.82 24.09
N ASP A 17 -7.66 1.14 22.97
CA ASP A 17 -7.98 0.18 21.90
C ASP A 17 -7.06 0.30 20.67
N VAL A 18 -5.85 0.81 20.88
CA VAL A 18 -4.88 1.04 19.80
C VAL A 18 -3.81 -0.05 19.84
N PRO A 19 -3.54 -0.75 18.73
CA PRO A 19 -2.56 -1.82 18.68
C PRO A 19 -1.15 -1.43 19.14
N ALA A 20 -0.38 -2.43 19.60
CA ALA A 20 1.00 -2.26 20.07
C ALA A 20 1.91 -1.59 19.02
N ARG A 21 1.67 -1.86 17.73
CA ARG A 21 2.44 -1.35 16.59
C ARG A 21 2.42 0.18 16.42
N PHE A 22 1.45 0.90 16.98
CA PHE A 22 1.43 2.37 16.96
C PHE A 22 2.23 2.94 18.13
N SER A 23 3.03 3.98 17.91
CA SER A 23 3.67 4.74 18.98
C SER A 23 3.81 6.20 18.60
N GLY A 24 3.75 7.08 19.61
CA GLY A 24 4.03 8.50 19.42
C GLY A 24 5.26 8.91 20.21
N SER A 25 5.99 9.87 19.66
CA SER A 25 7.06 10.56 20.35
C SER A 25 7.08 12.02 19.92
N GLY A 26 7.77 12.87 20.67
CA GLY A 26 7.93 14.27 20.31
C GLY A 26 7.89 15.21 21.49
N SER A 27 8.40 16.41 21.25
CA SER A 27 8.43 17.50 22.22
C SER A 27 8.60 18.83 21.49
N GLY A 28 8.11 19.92 22.07
CA GLY A 28 8.21 21.24 21.44
C GLY A 28 7.32 21.33 20.19
N THR A 29 7.93 21.46 19.02
CA THR A 29 7.25 21.56 17.72
C THR A 29 7.23 20.26 16.94
N ASP A 30 8.09 19.30 17.31
CA ASP A 30 8.32 18.11 16.51
C ASP A 30 7.67 16.90 17.18
N PHE A 31 6.72 16.30 16.47
CA PHE A 31 5.97 15.13 16.92
C PHE A 31 5.93 14.09 15.80
N THR A 32 6.13 12.84 16.19
CA THR A 32 6.25 11.71 15.28
C THR A 32 5.28 10.61 15.70
N LEU A 33 4.47 10.16 14.74
CA LEU A 33 3.73 8.91 14.84
C LEU A 33 4.53 7.82 14.11
N THR A 34 4.84 6.73 14.81
CA THR A 34 5.54 5.57 14.27
C THR A 34 4.61 4.36 14.22
N ILE A 35 4.67 3.61 13.12
CA ILE A 35 3.95 2.35 12.95
C ILE A 35 4.98 1.27 12.55
N SER A 36 5.31 0.37 13.49
CA SER A 36 6.47 -0.53 13.33
C SER A 36 6.18 -1.76 12.47
N ASN A 37 4.96 -2.28 12.52
CA ASN A 37 4.49 -3.46 11.78
C ASN A 37 3.20 -3.08 11.05
N LEU A 38 3.33 -2.32 9.97
CA LEU A 38 2.18 -1.75 9.28
C LEU A 38 1.38 -2.84 8.56
N GLU A 39 0.09 -2.93 8.83
CA GLU A 39 -0.85 -3.95 8.31
C GLU A 39 -1.81 -3.36 7.26
N PRO A 40 -2.45 -4.17 6.38
CA PRO A 40 -3.38 -3.66 5.37
C PRO A 40 -4.53 -2.84 5.95
N GLU A 41 -5.03 -3.18 7.14
CA GLU A 41 -6.06 -2.44 7.87
C GLU A 41 -5.60 -1.06 8.39
N ASP A 42 -4.29 -0.84 8.49
CA ASP A 42 -3.74 0.45 8.93
C ASP A 42 -3.70 1.48 7.78
N ALA A 43 -4.18 1.11 6.59
CA ALA A 43 -4.33 2.01 5.45
C ALA A 43 -5.42 3.06 5.72
N ALA A 44 -5.02 4.16 6.37
CA ALA A 44 -5.87 5.29 6.71
C ALA A 44 -5.20 6.64 6.41
N SER A 45 -5.99 7.70 6.51
CA SER A 45 -5.47 9.07 6.62
C SER A 45 -5.21 9.40 8.07
N TYR A 46 -3.99 9.83 8.38
CA TYR A 46 -3.54 10.18 9.71
C TYR A 46 -3.49 11.70 9.85
N TYR A 47 -3.96 12.21 10.97
CA TYR A 47 -4.00 13.64 11.26
C TYR A 47 -3.40 13.89 12.64
N CYS A 48 -2.55 14.90 12.75
CA CYS A 48 -2.19 15.47 14.04
C CYS A 48 -3.13 16.64 14.38
N GLN A 49 -3.37 16.83 15.67
CA GLN A 49 -4.22 17.92 16.19
C GLN A 49 -3.52 18.57 17.38
N SER A 50 -3.52 19.89 17.43
CA SER A 50 -3.16 20.66 18.62
C SER A 50 -4.42 21.10 19.37
N MET A 51 -4.43 20.97 20.70
CA MET A 51 -5.52 21.45 21.56
C MET A 51 -5.38 22.94 21.96
N THR A 52 -4.34 23.61 21.47
CA THR A 52 -4.13 25.03 21.76
C THR A 52 -4.91 25.91 20.78
N SER A 53 -5.70 26.87 21.28
CA SER A 53 -6.55 27.74 20.48
C SER A 53 -5.84 28.96 19.83
N ARG A 54 -4.51 28.92 19.67
CA ARG A 54 -3.77 30.03 19.07
C ARG A 54 -3.86 29.92 17.54
N GLY A 55 -4.47 30.93 16.90
CA GLY A 55 -4.70 30.99 15.46
C GLY A 55 -3.45 31.01 14.57
N ASP A 56 -2.26 31.08 15.17
CA ASP A 56 -0.97 31.14 14.47
C ASP A 56 -0.26 29.77 14.35
N ILE A 57 -0.85 28.69 14.87
CA ILE A 57 -0.20 27.38 14.85
C ILE A 57 -0.56 26.63 13.57
N VAL A 58 0.44 26.47 12.71
CA VAL A 58 0.36 25.68 11.48
C VAL A 58 0.95 24.29 11.75
N LEU A 59 0.20 23.24 11.42
CA LEU A 59 0.65 21.85 11.50
C LEU A 59 1.18 21.39 10.14
N THR A 60 2.42 20.93 10.10
CA THR A 60 3.02 20.34 8.90
C THR A 60 3.22 18.84 9.15
N GLN A 61 2.66 17.99 8.28
CA GLN A 61 2.78 16.54 8.38
C GLN A 61 3.71 16.00 7.29
N SER A 62 4.72 15.22 7.70
CA SER A 62 5.68 14.57 6.82
C SER A 62 5.99 13.15 7.34
N PRO A 63 6.07 12.13 6.46
CA PRO A 63 5.75 12.18 5.03
C PRO A 63 4.24 12.33 4.81
N ALA A 64 3.84 13.01 3.73
CA ALA A 64 2.43 13.15 3.36
C ALA A 64 1.75 11.80 3.06
N THR A 65 2.55 10.75 2.83
CA THR A 65 2.09 9.41 2.49
C THR A 65 2.90 8.35 3.23
N LEU A 66 2.22 7.51 4.01
CA LEU A 66 2.74 6.25 4.51
C LEU A 66 2.15 5.12 3.67
N SER A 67 2.96 4.28 3.04
CA SER A 67 2.46 3.16 2.25
C SER A 67 3.00 1.83 2.76
N VAL A 68 2.13 1.03 3.38
CA VAL A 68 2.25 -0.43 3.29
C VAL A 68 1.35 -0.87 2.18
N ILE A 69 1.93 -1.61 1.27
CA ILE A 69 1.20 -2.38 0.28
C ILE A 69 1.36 -3.83 0.73
N PRO A 70 0.28 -4.58 0.96
CA PRO A 70 0.40 -6.01 1.05
C PRO A 70 0.94 -6.56 -0.28
N ASP A 71 1.79 -7.57 -0.18
CA ASP A 71 2.17 -8.38 -1.33
C ASP A 71 0.92 -8.95 -2.01
N LEU A 72 0.82 -8.73 -3.32
CA LEU A 72 -0.28 -9.24 -4.14
C LEU A 72 0.02 -10.70 -4.48
N THR A 73 -0.84 -11.63 -4.10
CA THR A 73 -0.62 -13.07 -4.35
C THR A 73 -1.54 -13.59 -5.46
N CYS A 74 -1.00 -14.43 -6.34
CA CYS A 74 -1.75 -15.16 -7.35
C CYS A 74 -1.50 -16.65 -7.16
N ARG A 75 -2.58 -17.44 -7.06
CA ARG A 75 -2.49 -18.89 -6.95
C ARG A 75 -3.18 -19.57 -8.12
N ALA A 76 -2.42 -20.35 -8.89
CA ALA A 76 -2.94 -21.21 -9.93
C ALA A 76 -3.46 -22.53 -9.33
N SER A 77 -4.52 -23.08 -9.92
CA SER A 77 -5.08 -24.37 -9.48
C SER A 77 -4.17 -25.56 -9.79
N GLN A 78 -3.20 -25.38 -10.69
CA GLN A 78 -2.24 -26.39 -11.13
C GLN A 78 -0.89 -25.72 -11.41
N GLY A 79 0.18 -26.51 -11.47
CA GLY A 79 1.52 -26.01 -11.74
C GLY A 79 1.66 -25.42 -13.13
N ILE A 80 1.99 -24.13 -13.21
CA ILE A 80 2.23 -23.39 -14.46
C ILE A 80 3.70 -23.00 -14.63
N ASN A 81 4.62 -23.64 -13.88
CA ASN A 81 6.05 -23.31 -13.84
C ASN A 81 6.26 -21.82 -13.52
N SER A 82 6.95 -21.08 -14.39
CA SER A 82 7.10 -19.63 -14.29
C SER A 82 6.19 -18.88 -15.27
N ASN A 83 5.25 -19.56 -15.94
CA ASN A 83 4.41 -18.96 -16.97
C ASN A 83 3.29 -18.10 -16.34
N LEU A 84 3.67 -16.96 -15.76
CA LEU A 84 2.74 -16.00 -15.18
C LEU A 84 3.18 -14.57 -15.50
N HIS A 85 2.20 -13.74 -15.79
CA HIS A 85 2.32 -12.35 -16.16
C HIS A 85 1.48 -11.48 -15.22
N TRP A 86 2.04 -10.33 -14.83
CA TRP A 86 1.36 -9.35 -13.98
C TRP A 86 0.98 -8.11 -14.77
N TYR A 87 -0.25 -7.63 -14.60
CA TYR A 87 -0.78 -6.45 -15.29
C TYR A 87 -1.36 -5.45 -14.30
N GLN A 88 -1.22 -4.17 -14.63
CA GLN A 88 -1.88 -3.04 -14.00
C GLN A 88 -2.98 -2.52 -14.93
N LYS A 89 -4.18 -2.25 -14.41
CA LYS A 89 -5.25 -1.57 -15.16
C LYS A 89 -5.76 -0.37 -14.37
N LYS A 90 -5.57 0.82 -14.92
CA LYS A 90 -6.21 2.03 -14.45
C LYS A 90 -7.61 2.16 -15.05
N THR A 91 -8.48 2.91 -14.38
CA THR A 91 -9.84 3.16 -14.87
C THR A 91 -9.77 3.77 -16.27
N SER A 92 -10.44 3.12 -17.24
CA SER A 92 -10.46 3.52 -18.65
C SER A 92 -9.14 3.40 -19.44
N GLU A 93 -8.13 2.71 -18.91
CA GLU A 93 -6.89 2.41 -19.63
C GLU A 93 -6.79 0.94 -20.05
N VAL A 94 -5.98 0.69 -21.07
CA VAL A 94 -5.60 -0.67 -21.48
C VAL A 94 -4.70 -1.29 -20.40
N PRO A 95 -4.83 -2.60 -20.11
CA PRO A 95 -3.95 -3.27 -19.16
C PRO A 95 -2.47 -3.12 -19.57
N LYS A 96 -1.66 -2.57 -18.65
CA LYS A 96 -0.22 -2.41 -18.80
C LYS A 96 0.49 -3.61 -18.17
N LEU A 97 1.33 -4.29 -18.93
CA LEU A 97 2.13 -5.41 -18.44
C LEU A 97 3.29 -4.90 -17.58
N LEU A 98 3.47 -5.48 -16.38
CA LEU A 98 4.48 -5.09 -15.39
C LEU A 98 5.64 -6.09 -15.31
N ILE A 99 5.32 -7.38 -15.15
CA ILE A 99 6.28 -8.48 -14.96
C ILE A 99 5.92 -9.63 -15.89
N LYS A 100 6.92 -10.29 -16.47
CA LYS A 100 6.78 -11.50 -17.29
C LYS A 100 7.42 -12.69 -16.64
N TYR A 101 6.96 -13.88 -16.98
CA TYR A 101 7.56 -15.14 -16.55
C TYR A 101 7.87 -15.18 -15.04
N ALA A 102 6.85 -14.83 -14.24
CA ALA A 102 6.86 -14.71 -12.78
C ALA A 102 7.75 -13.61 -12.18
N SER A 103 8.96 -13.37 -12.70
CA SER A 103 9.95 -12.48 -12.08
C SER A 103 10.74 -11.60 -13.05
N GLN A 104 10.57 -11.76 -14.36
CA GLN A 104 11.30 -10.94 -15.34
C GLN A 104 10.69 -9.54 -15.42
N SER A 105 11.49 -8.54 -15.06
CA SER A 105 11.12 -7.13 -15.22
C SER A 105 11.08 -6.73 -16.69
N ILE A 106 10.35 -5.65 -16.97
CA ILE A 106 10.15 -5.13 -18.32
C ILE A 106 10.79 -3.75 -18.41
N SER A 107 11.51 -3.49 -19.49
CA SER A 107 12.09 -2.18 -19.74
C SER A 107 11.01 -1.09 -19.76
N GLY A 108 11.25 0.02 -19.06
CA GLY A 108 10.29 1.11 -18.90
C GLY A 108 9.27 0.92 -17.77
N ILE A 109 9.33 -0.19 -17.02
CA ILE A 109 8.58 -0.36 -15.78
C ILE A 109 9.47 0.04 -14.58
N PRO A 110 8.96 0.85 -13.63
CA PRO A 110 9.71 1.22 -12.44
C PRO A 110 10.21 0.01 -11.64
N SER A 111 11.43 0.08 -11.11
CA SER A 111 12.08 -1.00 -10.34
C SER A 111 11.38 -1.31 -9.01
N ARG A 112 10.42 -0.48 -8.59
CA ARG A 112 9.57 -0.76 -7.43
C ARG A 112 8.66 -1.97 -7.61
N PHE A 113 8.34 -2.36 -8.84
CA PHE A 113 7.58 -3.58 -9.11
C PHE A 113 8.52 -4.78 -9.17
N SER A 114 8.26 -5.81 -8.37
CA SER A 114 9.03 -7.05 -8.35
C SER A 114 8.11 -8.26 -8.27
N GLY A 115 8.30 -9.23 -9.17
CA GLY A 115 7.57 -10.49 -9.16
C GLY A 115 8.41 -11.65 -8.64
N SER A 116 7.77 -12.62 -8.00
CA SER A 116 8.39 -13.85 -7.54
C SER A 116 7.41 -15.03 -7.57
N GLY A 117 7.94 -16.24 -7.37
CA GLY A 117 7.15 -17.47 -7.30
C GLY A 117 7.32 -18.41 -8.49
N SER A 118 6.76 -19.61 -8.35
CA SER A 118 6.80 -20.67 -9.36
C SER A 118 5.80 -21.78 -9.02
N GLY A 119 5.49 -22.62 -10.01
CA GLY A 119 4.57 -23.73 -9.83
C GLY A 119 3.14 -23.21 -9.71
N THR A 120 2.63 -23.11 -8.49
CA THR A 120 1.25 -22.68 -8.21
C THR A 120 1.15 -21.32 -7.56
N ASP A 121 2.19 -20.84 -6.88
CA ASP A 121 2.10 -19.69 -5.98
C ASP A 121 3.06 -18.58 -6.44
N PHE A 122 2.49 -17.39 -6.59
CA PHE A 122 3.17 -16.22 -7.17
C PHE A 122 2.86 -14.97 -6.36
N THR A 123 3.83 -14.06 -6.33
CA THR A 123 3.72 -12.81 -5.58
C THR A 123 4.20 -11.64 -6.44
N LEU A 124 3.48 -10.53 -6.39
CA LEU A 124 3.91 -9.22 -6.86
C LEU A 124 4.08 -8.30 -5.65
N SER A 125 5.32 -7.87 -5.44
CA SER A 125 5.70 -6.87 -4.46
C SER A 125 5.82 -5.51 -5.14
N ILE A 126 5.32 -4.48 -4.47
CA ILE A 126 5.44 -3.09 -4.90
C ILE A 126 6.15 -2.36 -3.76
N ASN A 127 7.32 -1.79 -4.01
CA ASN A 127 8.08 -1.05 -3.01
C ASN A 127 7.80 0.45 -3.15
N ASN A 128 7.53 1.16 -2.06
CA ASN A 128 7.24 2.61 -2.10
C ASN A 128 6.09 2.97 -3.08
N LEU A 129 4.83 2.60 -2.75
CA LEU A 129 3.66 2.92 -3.58
C LEU A 129 3.62 4.41 -3.91
N GLU A 130 3.39 4.72 -5.19
CA GLU A 130 3.10 6.06 -5.64
C GLU A 130 1.61 6.22 -5.99
N LEU A 131 1.12 7.46 -6.08
CA LEU A 131 -0.27 7.74 -6.46
C LEU A 131 -0.62 7.13 -7.83
N GLU A 132 0.35 7.06 -8.73
CA GLU A 132 0.19 6.46 -10.05
C GLU A 132 0.08 4.93 -10.03
N ASP A 133 0.37 4.27 -8.90
CA ASP A 133 0.28 2.82 -8.76
C ASP A 133 -1.10 2.35 -8.26
N ILE A 134 -2.00 3.28 -7.98
CA ILE A 134 -3.38 3.01 -7.58
C ILE A 134 -4.15 2.48 -8.79
N ALA A 135 -4.43 1.18 -8.78
CA ALA A 135 -4.99 0.46 -9.91
C ALA A 135 -5.58 -0.90 -9.50
N VAL A 136 -6.23 -1.55 -10.47
CA VAL A 136 -6.59 -2.96 -10.39
C VAL A 136 -5.44 -3.79 -10.95
N TYR A 137 -5.04 -4.84 -10.23
CA TYR A 137 -3.97 -5.74 -10.65
C TYR A 137 -4.51 -7.12 -11.05
N TYR A 138 -3.93 -7.68 -12.11
CA TYR A 138 -4.31 -8.97 -12.68
C TYR A 138 -3.09 -9.87 -12.82
N CYS A 139 -3.26 -11.15 -12.52
CA CYS A 139 -2.34 -12.18 -12.98
C CYS A 139 -2.96 -12.98 -14.12
N GLN A 140 -2.14 -13.42 -15.06
CA GLN A 140 -2.56 -14.27 -16.16
C GLN A 140 -1.41 -15.21 -16.54
N HIS A 141 -1.73 -16.45 -16.89
CA HIS A 141 -0.80 -17.45 -17.37
C HIS A 141 -1.13 -17.79 -18.83
N ASP A 142 -0.16 -18.18 -19.67
CA ASP A 142 -0.42 -18.38 -21.10
C ASP A 142 -1.38 -19.54 -21.40
N TYR A 143 -1.49 -20.52 -20.50
CA TYR A 143 -2.46 -21.61 -20.67
C TYR A 143 -3.93 -21.17 -20.52
N SER A 144 -4.22 -19.93 -20.12
CA SER A 144 -5.57 -19.36 -20.00
C SER A 144 -5.68 -18.07 -20.78
N TRP A 145 -6.77 -17.95 -21.54
CA TRP A 145 -7.13 -16.75 -22.28
C TRP A 145 -7.82 -15.68 -21.40
N HIS A 146 -8.04 -15.95 -20.10
CA HIS A 146 -8.82 -15.08 -19.22
C HIS A 146 -7.96 -14.59 -18.03
N PRO A 147 -7.76 -13.27 -17.88
CA PRO A 147 -7.04 -12.70 -16.73
C PRO A 147 -7.82 -12.86 -15.44
N THR A 148 -7.14 -13.26 -14.36
CA THR A 148 -7.72 -13.33 -13.02
C THR A 148 -7.48 -12.01 -12.29
N VAL A 149 -8.56 -11.39 -11.79
CA VAL A 149 -8.47 -10.17 -10.98
C VAL A 149 -8.07 -10.57 -9.57
N ILE A 150 -7.02 -9.96 -9.03
CA ILE A 150 -6.56 -10.29 -7.68
C ILE A 150 -7.05 -9.26 -6.69
N GLN A 151 -6.74 -7.99 -6.92
CA GLN A 151 -7.02 -6.95 -5.94
C GLN A 151 -7.01 -5.57 -6.59
N THR A 152 -7.81 -4.68 -6.01
CA THR A 152 -7.74 -3.24 -6.28
C THR A 152 -6.96 -2.60 -5.14
N ILE A 153 -5.87 -1.92 -5.45
CA ILE A 153 -5.19 -1.07 -4.47
C ILE A 153 -5.77 0.34 -4.66
N ALA A 154 -6.72 0.70 -3.80
CA ALA A 154 -7.30 2.05 -3.74
C ALA A 154 -6.78 2.75 -2.47
N LYS A 155 -5.94 3.77 -2.63
CA LYS A 155 -5.67 4.73 -1.55
C LYS A 155 -6.11 6.11 -2.00
N THR A 156 -7.38 6.41 -1.80
CA THR A 156 -7.90 7.75 -2.07
C THR A 156 -7.64 8.61 -0.84
N THR A 157 -6.90 9.71 -1.00
CA THR A 157 -7.31 10.99 -0.43
C THR A 157 -6.87 12.12 -1.36
N ARG A 158 -7.86 12.88 -1.85
CA ARG A 158 -7.69 14.21 -2.44
C ARG A 158 -7.68 15.24 -1.31
N GLU A 159 -6.95 16.32 -1.58
CA GLU A 159 -6.86 17.66 -0.95
C GLU A 159 -7.71 17.95 0.30
#